data_AF-X1RHB7-F1
#
_entry.id   AF-X1RHB7-F1
#
_cell.length_a   1.000
_cell.length_b   1.000
_cell.length_c   1.000
_cell.angle_alpha   90.00
_cell.angle_beta   90.00
_cell.angle_gamma   90.00
#
_symmetry.space_group_name_H-M   'P 1'
#
loop_
_entity.id
_entity.type
_entity.pdbx_description
1 polymer ?
#
loop_
_entity_poly.entity_id
_entity_poly.type
_entity_poly.pdbx_seq_one_letter_code
_entity_poly.pdbx_strand_id
1 'polypeptide(L)'
;MTDYKKINELIHLSYRALVSCHYTRAEKLIIQIILEAQKAEDWVTFELAKKALTECQRFHFLDVLRILKRIDPIQSLRKELS
;
A
#
# COMPACT_ATOMS: atom_id res chain seq x y z
N MET A 1 -24.59 -8.30 -11.85
CA MET A 1 -24.13 -8.97 -10.61
C MET A 1 -22.72 -8.51 -10.36
N THR A 2 -22.48 -7.83 -9.24
CA THR A 2 -21.13 -7.52 -8.77
C THR A 2 -20.34 -8.81 -8.65
N ASP A 3 -19.23 -8.92 -9.36
CA ASP A 3 -18.40 -10.12 -9.26
C ASP A 3 -17.57 -10.05 -7.97
N TYR A 4 -18.21 -10.43 -6.85
CA TYR A 4 -17.56 -10.50 -5.54
C TYR A 4 -16.31 -11.39 -5.57
N LYS A 5 -16.18 -12.31 -6.54
CA LYS A 5 -14.96 -13.09 -6.77
C LYS A 5 -13.78 -12.17 -7.11
N LYS A 6 -13.98 -11.18 -7.97
CA LYS A 6 -12.95 -10.23 -8.38
C LYS A 6 -12.51 -9.36 -7.21
N ILE A 7 -13.45 -8.83 -6.42
CA ILE A 7 -13.13 -8.04 -5.22
C ILE A 7 -12.34 -8.90 -4.22
N ASN A 8 -12.76 -10.14 -3.96
CA ASN A 8 -12.05 -11.05 -3.06
C ASN A 8 -10.64 -11.38 -3.55
N GLU A 9 -10.45 -11.59 -4.85
CA GLU A 9 -9.12 -11.82 -5.44
C GLU A 9 -8.21 -10.60 -5.28
N LEU A 10 -8.73 -9.39 -5.53
CA LEU A 10 -8.00 -8.15 -5.30
C LEU A 10 -7.61 -7.95 -3.83
N ILE A 11 -8.51 -8.29 -2.90
CA ILE A 11 -8.20 -8.28 -1.45
C ILE A 11 -7.06 -9.25 -1.14
N HIS A 12 -7.13 -10.49 -1.64
CA HIS A 12 -6.08 -11.48 -1.42
C HIS A 12 -4.72 -11.04 -1.99
N LEU A 13 -4.71 -10.52 -3.22
CA LEU A 13 -3.49 -10.05 -3.89
C LEU A 13 -2.90 -8.81 -3.20
N SER A 14 -3.74 -7.87 -2.77
CA SER A 14 -3.27 -6.65 -2.08
C SER A 14 -2.65 -7.00 -0.74
N TYR A 15 -3.25 -7.93 0.02
CA TYR A 15 -2.68 -8.43 1.27
C TYR A 15 -1.32 -9.12 1.04
N ARG A 16 -1.22 -10.01 0.03
CA ARG A 16 0.06 -10.66 -0.31
C ARG A 16 1.16 -9.67 -0.71
N ALA A 17 0.80 -8.63 -1.46
CA ALA A 17 1.74 -7.57 -1.82
C ALA A 17 2.20 -6.78 -0.58
N LEU A 18 1.29 -6.46 0.34
CA LEU A 18 1.59 -5.74 1.57
C LEU A 18 2.54 -6.52 2.48
N VAL A 19 2.26 -7.80 2.77
CA VAL A 19 3.11 -8.64 3.63
C VAL A 19 4.49 -8.91 3.04
N SER A 20 4.63 -8.77 1.71
CA SER A 20 5.90 -8.89 1.00
C SER A 20 6.62 -7.54 0.82
N CYS A 21 6.16 -6.48 1.49
CA CYS A 21 6.68 -5.11 1.38
C CYS A 21 6.63 -4.52 -0.04
N HIS A 22 5.79 -5.03 -0.93
CA HIS A 22 5.56 -4.48 -2.27
C HIS A 22 4.48 -3.39 -2.24
N TYR A 23 4.73 -2.32 -1.48
CA TYR A 23 3.73 -1.30 -1.14
C TYR A 23 3.08 -0.65 -2.37
N THR A 24 3.86 -0.23 -3.37
CA THR A 24 3.33 0.35 -4.62
C THR A 24 2.36 -0.60 -5.34
N ARG A 25 2.60 -1.91 -5.29
CA ARG A 25 1.70 -2.91 -5.88
C ARG A 25 0.44 -3.07 -5.04
N ALA A 26 0.58 -3.11 -3.71
CA ALA A 26 -0.55 -3.16 -2.79
C ALA A 26 -1.48 -1.96 -2.98
N GLU A 27 -0.94 -0.74 -3.04
CA GLU A 27 -1.70 0.49 -3.28
C GLU A 27 -2.51 0.44 -4.59
N LYS A 28 -1.88 0.02 -5.69
CA LYS A 28 -2.56 -0.12 -7.00
C LYS A 28 -3.72 -1.12 -6.95
N LEU A 29 -3.54 -2.24 -6.25
CA LEU A 29 -4.57 -3.25 -6.09
C LEU A 29 -5.73 -2.74 -5.21
N ILE A 30 -5.43 -2.00 -4.14
CA ILE A 30 -6.47 -1.39 -3.29
C ILE A 30 -7.27 -0.33 -4.08
N ILE A 31 -6.61 0.46 -4.92
CA ILE A 31 -7.30 1.40 -5.83
C ILE A 31 -8.26 0.66 -6.77
N GLN A 32 -7.87 -0.51 -7.29
CA GLN A 32 -8.78 -1.33 -8.09
C GLN A 32 -9.98 -1.82 -7.28
N ILE A 33 -9.81 -2.19 -6.00
CA ILE A 33 -10.95 -2.54 -5.11
C ILE A 33 -11.91 -1.36 -5.00
N ILE A 34 -11.41 -0.13 -4.79
CA ILE A 34 -12.22 1.08 -4.70
C ILE A 34 -13.06 1.28 -5.97
N LEU A 35 -12.43 1.14 -7.14
CA LEU A 35 -13.12 1.30 -8.43
C LEU A 35 -14.20 0.23 -8.65
N GLU A 36 -13.93 -1.02 -8.30
CA GLU A 36 -14.90 -2.11 -8.45
C GLU A 36 -16.05 -1.99 -7.43
N ALA A 37 -15.76 -1.60 -6.20
CA ALA A 37 -16.78 -1.31 -5.18
C ALA A 37 -17.68 -0.14 -5.59
N GLN A 38 -17.10 0.91 -6.20
CA GLN A 38 -17.88 2.04 -6.72
C GLN A 38 -18.80 1.63 -7.87
N LYS A 39 -18.31 0.84 -8.85
CA LYS A 39 -19.13 0.30 -9.94
C LYS A 39 -20.27 -0.60 -9.45
N ALA A 40 -20.04 -1.26 -8.32
CA ALA A 40 -20.98 -2.18 -7.68
C ALA A 40 -21.98 -1.48 -6.75
N GLU A 41 -21.82 -0.18 -6.50
CA GLU A 41 -22.54 0.57 -5.46
C GLU A 41 -22.37 -0.05 -4.04
N ASP A 42 -21.27 -0.76 -3.80
CA ASP A 42 -20.91 -1.32 -2.50
C ASP A 42 -20.14 -0.29 -1.67
N TRP A 43 -20.88 0.61 -1.04
CA TRP A 43 -20.34 1.72 -0.25
C TRP A 43 -19.58 1.26 1.00
N VAL A 44 -19.91 0.08 1.54
CA VAL A 44 -19.21 -0.48 2.71
C VAL A 44 -17.79 -0.89 2.30
N THR A 45 -17.67 -1.68 1.23
CA THR A 45 -16.35 -2.07 0.70
C THR A 45 -15.56 -0.85 0.22
N PHE A 46 -16.22 0.12 -0.41
CA PHE A 46 -15.58 1.36 -0.86
C PHE A 46 -14.90 2.13 0.28
N GLU A 47 -15.61 2.37 1.38
CA GLU A 47 -15.05 3.11 2.52
C GLU A 47 -13.97 2.32 3.27
N LEU A 48 -14.13 0.99 3.38
CA LEU A 48 -13.09 0.13 3.95
C LEU A 48 -11.81 0.13 3.09
N ALA A 49 -11.95 0.05 1.76
CA ALA A 49 -10.82 0.07 0.84
C ALA A 49 -10.08 1.41 0.87
N LYS A 50 -10.79 2.54 1.00
CA LYS A 50 -10.16 3.86 1.21
C LYS A 50 -9.33 3.92 2.49
N LYS A 51 -9.86 3.43 3.60
CA LYS A 51 -9.11 3.33 4.87
C LYS A 51 -7.88 2.44 4.71
N ALA A 52 -8.03 1.29 4.06
CA ALA A 52 -6.91 0.39 3.78
C ALA A 52 -5.82 1.05 2.92
N LEU A 53 -6.19 1.88 1.94
CA LEU A 53 -5.24 2.63 1.13
C LEU A 53 -4.43 3.61 1.97
N THR A 54 -5.09 4.36 2.86
CA THR A 54 -4.41 5.28 3.78
C THR A 54 -3.43 4.55 4.69
N GLU A 55 -3.80 3.41 5.26
CA GLU A 55 -2.90 2.62 6.10
C GLU A 55 -1.74 2.01 5.30
N CYS A 56 -1.98 1.53 4.07
CA CYS A 56 -0.94 1.05 3.18
C CYS A 56 0.10 2.16 2.88
N GLN A 57 -0.35 3.37 2.61
CA GLN A 57 0.51 4.53 2.37
C GLN A 57 1.30 4.92 3.63
N ARG A 58 0.71 4.82 4.82
CA ARG A 58 1.41 5.02 6.10
C ARG A 58 2.54 4.02 6.28
N PHE A 59 2.30 2.73 6.02
CA PHE A 59 3.35 1.71 6.08
C PHE A 59 4.47 1.97 5.06
N HIS A 60 4.11 2.31 3.83
CA HIS A 60 5.08 2.65 2.79
C HIS A 60 5.96 3.84 3.19
N PHE A 61 5.34 4.91 3.71
CA PHE A 61 6.07 6.08 4.20
C PHE A 61 7.06 5.72 5.31
N LEU A 62 6.62 4.94 6.31
CA LEU A 62 7.48 4.50 7.41
C LEU A 62 8.67 3.66 6.92
N ASP A 63 8.45 2.79 5.93
CA ASP A 63 9.52 1.98 5.35
C ASP A 63 10.54 2.83 4.59
N VAL A 64 10.08 3.76 3.76
CA VAL A 64 10.95 4.70 3.04
C VAL A 64 11.74 5.55 4.03
N LEU A 65 11.09 6.09 5.08
CA LEU A 65 11.77 6.87 6.12
C LEU A 65 12.84 6.04 6.85
N ARG A 66 12.56 4.76 7.13
CA ARG A 66 13.53 3.83 7.72
C ARG A 66 14.74 3.62 6.82
N ILE A 67 14.54 3.50 5.50
CA ILE A 67 15.64 3.40 4.52
C ILE A 67 16.46 4.69 4.50
N LEU A 68 15.82 5.86 4.45
CA LEU A 68 16.50 7.16 4.45
C LEU A 68 17.36 7.36 5.71
N LYS A 69 16.83 7.01 6.90
CA LYS A 69 17.58 7.07 8.17
C LYS A 69 18.82 6.18 8.21
N ARG A 70 18.91 5.14 7.38
CA ARG A 70 20.13 4.31 7.26
C ARG A 70 21.20 4.96 6.38
N ILE A 71 20.79 5.83 5.46
CA ILE A 71 21.71 6.54 4.56
C ILE A 71 22.42 7.66 5.33
N ASP A 72 21.70 8.38 6.21
CA ASP A 72 22.15 9.61 6.87
C ASP A 72 23.43 9.46 7.73
N PRO A 73 23.59 8.44 8.60
CA PRO A 73 24.81 8.28 9.41
C PRO A 73 26.02 7.88 8.56
N ILE A 74 25.80 7.08 7.52
CA ILE A 74 26.89 6.54 6.69
C ILE A 74 27.44 7.61 5.74
N GLN A 75 26.57 8.48 5.20
CA GLN A 75 26.99 9.58 4.34
C GLN A 75 27.60 10.75 5.14
N SER A 76 27.11 11.06 6.34
CA SER A 76 27.71 12.09 7.19
C SER A 76 29.12 11.69 7.65
N LEU A 77 29.30 10.45 8.12
CA LEU A 77 30.61 9.91 8.54
C LEU A 77 31.65 9.86 7.41
N ARG A 78 31.23 9.59 6.16
CA ARG A 78 32.16 9.59 5.01
C ARG A 78 32.62 11.00 4.61
N LYS A 79 31.82 12.04 4.87
CA LYS A 79 32.21 13.43 4.57
C LYS A 79 33.15 14.03 5.60
N GLU A 80 33.12 13.56 6.85
CA GLU A 80 34.04 14.04 7.90
C GLU A 80 35.43 13.39 7.82
N LEU A 81 35.54 12.23 7.17
CA LEU A 81 36.78 11.47 7.03
C LEU A 81 37.53 11.72 5.70
N SER A 82 37.03 12.63 4.85
CA SER A 82 37.61 12.98 3.55
C SER A 82 38.02 14.45 3.49
#